data_AF-A0A969EBJ7-F1
#
_entry.id   AF-A0A969EBJ7-F1
#
_cell.length_a   1.000
_cell.length_b   1.000
_cell.length_c   1.000
_cell.angle_alpha   90.00
_cell.angle_beta   90.00
_cell.angle_gamma   90.00
#
_symmetry.space_group_name_H-M   'P 1'
#
loop_
_entity.id
_entity.type
_entity.pdbx_description
1 polymer ?
#
loop_
_entity_poly.entity_id
_entity_poly.type
_entity_poly.pdbx_seq_one_letter_code
_entity_poly.pdbx_strand_id
1 'polypeptide(L)'
;MMILLTACSHKAVQPPTTLPVTPQEPTPQTPVATGASSGAGVPVPTTIPPNPTTPLVSPSLPSSCNYFAGNAVGGQTIYVDVCSIRSEEPTNIRFIYYLGRERVEGSANCPDFNWISYPEAQVHTPQSEATENMLNKVCQG
;
A
#
# COMPACT_ATOMS: atom_id res chain seq x y z
N MET A 1 -46.87 -9.73 -49.43
CA MET A 1 -46.78 -9.92 -47.96
C MET A 1 -45.33 -10.25 -47.65
N MET A 2 -44.53 -9.24 -47.31
CA MET A 2 -43.09 -9.34 -47.03
C MET A 2 -42.89 -9.12 -45.53
N ILE A 3 -42.30 -10.10 -44.84
CA ILE A 3 -41.90 -9.99 -43.44
C ILE A 3 -40.45 -9.53 -43.45
N LEU A 4 -40.21 -8.26 -43.09
CA LEU A 4 -38.85 -7.74 -42.87
C LEU A 4 -38.31 -8.32 -41.57
N LEU A 5 -37.18 -9.02 -41.66
CA LEU A 5 -36.35 -9.45 -40.54
C LEU A 5 -35.56 -8.24 -40.01
N THR A 6 -35.88 -7.79 -38.80
CA THR A 6 -35.14 -6.73 -38.10
C THR A 6 -33.79 -7.28 -37.62
N ALA A 7 -32.69 -6.81 -38.20
CA ALA A 7 -31.34 -7.13 -37.76
C ALA A 7 -30.95 -6.30 -36.53
N CYS A 8 -30.50 -6.95 -35.46
CA CYS A 8 -29.90 -6.29 -34.30
C CYS A 8 -28.52 -5.72 -34.67
N SER A 9 -28.38 -4.40 -34.71
CA SER A 9 -27.08 -3.72 -34.76
C SER A 9 -26.34 -3.90 -33.44
N HIS A 10 -25.39 -4.84 -33.41
CA HIS A 10 -24.36 -4.91 -32.38
C HIS A 10 -23.34 -3.79 -32.65
N LYS A 11 -23.35 -2.77 -31.80
CA LYS A 11 -22.33 -1.73 -31.80
C LYS A 11 -21.03 -2.38 -31.31
N ALA A 12 -20.10 -2.66 -32.21
CA ALA A 12 -18.79 -3.19 -31.86
C ALA A 12 -18.03 -2.15 -31.01
N VAL A 13 -17.81 -2.47 -29.73
CA VAL A 13 -16.83 -1.78 -28.89
C VAL A 13 -15.45 -2.26 -29.36
N GLN A 14 -14.66 -1.35 -29.91
CA GLN A 14 -13.28 -1.63 -30.28
C GLN A 14 -12.48 -1.98 -29.00
N PRO A 15 -11.70 -3.07 -28.97
CA PRO A 15 -10.76 -3.29 -27.88
C PRO A 15 -9.66 -2.21 -27.95
N PRO A 16 -9.19 -1.69 -26.81
CA PRO A 16 -8.11 -0.71 -26.80
C PRO A 16 -6.85 -1.34 -27.42
N THR A 17 -6.26 -0.64 -28.38
CA THR A 17 -4.99 -1.03 -28.99
C THR A 17 -3.87 -0.85 -27.95
N THR A 18 -3.44 -1.94 -27.34
CA THR A 18 -2.29 -1.96 -26.42
C THR A 18 -1.01 -1.77 -27.24
N LEU A 19 -0.34 -0.63 -27.05
CA LEU A 19 1.04 -0.46 -27.49
C LEU A 19 1.91 -1.52 -26.77
N PRO A 20 2.91 -2.13 -27.44
CA PRO A 20 3.81 -3.07 -26.78
C PRO A 20 4.68 -2.32 -25.76
N VAL A 21 4.42 -2.54 -24.47
CA VAL A 21 5.31 -2.13 -23.39
C VAL A 21 6.51 -3.07 -23.43
N THR A 22 7.67 -2.55 -23.85
CA THR A 22 8.93 -3.29 -23.78
C THR A 22 9.22 -3.64 -22.31
N PRO A 23 9.57 -4.89 -21.97
CA PRO A 23 9.99 -5.24 -20.61
C PRO A 23 11.20 -4.38 -20.21
N GLN A 24 11.05 -3.53 -19.18
CA GLN A 24 12.20 -2.90 -18.55
C GLN A 24 12.93 -3.97 -17.72
N GLU A 25 14.15 -4.28 -18.12
CA GLU A 25 15.06 -5.17 -17.41
C GLU A 25 15.40 -4.59 -16.02
N PRO A 26 15.20 -5.33 -14.91
CA PRO A 26 15.60 -4.86 -13.58
C PRO A 26 17.13 -4.89 -13.47
N THR A 27 17.74 -3.71 -13.36
CA THR A 27 19.16 -3.59 -13.02
C THR A 27 19.44 -4.27 -11.66
N PRO A 28 20.42 -5.20 -11.56
CA PRO A 28 20.74 -5.87 -10.29
C PRO A 28 21.34 -4.88 -9.29
N GLN A 29 20.72 -4.71 -8.13
CA GLN A 29 21.34 -4.04 -6.97
C GLN A 29 21.86 -5.10 -6.00
N THR A 30 23.18 -5.16 -5.86
CA THR A 30 23.93 -6.05 -4.96
C THR A 30 23.58 -5.81 -3.48
N PRO A 31 23.44 -6.86 -2.65
CA PRO A 31 23.09 -6.71 -1.24
C PRO A 31 24.35 -6.42 -0.40
N VAL A 32 24.31 -5.38 0.44
CA VAL A 32 25.30 -5.18 1.50
C VAL A 32 24.70 -5.70 2.80
N ALA A 33 25.25 -6.82 3.27
CA ALA A 33 25.02 -7.34 4.62
C ALA A 33 25.93 -6.61 5.63
N THR A 34 25.53 -6.63 6.90
CA THR A 34 26.34 -6.93 8.12
C THR A 34 26.00 -5.98 9.27
N GLY A 35 25.68 -6.54 10.44
CA GLY A 35 25.78 -5.84 11.71
C GLY A 35 24.93 -6.45 12.84
N ALA A 36 25.50 -7.41 13.57
CA ALA A 36 24.93 -7.97 14.80
C ALA A 36 25.73 -7.51 16.05
N SER A 37 25.03 -7.54 17.19
CA SER A 37 25.52 -7.82 18.57
C SER A 37 25.91 -6.67 19.53
N SER A 38 25.06 -6.51 20.56
CA SER A 38 25.28 -6.71 22.01
C SER A 38 26.46 -6.04 22.77
N GLY A 39 26.15 -5.42 23.92
CA GLY A 39 27.13 -5.15 24.99
C GLY A 39 26.72 -4.08 26.02
N ALA A 40 26.46 -4.50 27.26
CA ALA A 40 26.16 -3.65 28.42
C ALA A 40 27.43 -3.19 29.16
N GLY A 41 27.39 -1.99 29.76
CA GLY A 41 28.39 -1.53 30.74
C GLY A 41 28.19 -0.05 31.16
N VAL A 42 27.99 0.18 32.46
CA VAL A 42 27.93 1.48 33.18
C VAL A 42 29.15 1.48 34.13
N PRO A 43 29.86 2.58 34.53
CA PRO A 43 29.28 3.79 35.17
C PRO A 43 29.91 5.21 34.95
N VAL A 44 29.03 6.22 34.86
CA VAL A 44 28.92 7.60 35.48
C VAL A 44 30.14 8.22 36.23
N PRO A 45 30.36 9.58 36.37
CA PRO A 45 29.48 10.76 36.17
C PRO A 45 30.07 12.01 35.45
N THR A 46 29.21 12.99 35.07
CA THR A 46 29.23 14.41 35.54
C THR A 46 28.51 15.36 34.56
N THR A 47 27.35 15.87 34.99
CA THR A 47 26.74 17.20 34.73
C THR A 47 26.48 17.68 33.29
N ILE A 48 25.31 17.37 32.74
CA ILE A 48 24.61 18.19 31.72
C ILE A 48 23.08 18.16 32.04
N PRO A 49 22.37 19.31 32.05
CA PRO A 49 20.91 19.37 32.28
C PRO A 49 20.11 18.57 31.24
N PRO A 50 18.89 18.09 31.55
CA PRO A 50 18.14 17.19 30.66
C PRO A 50 17.62 17.96 29.45
N ASN A 51 18.34 17.87 28.34
CA ASN A 51 17.72 17.98 27.03
C ASN A 51 16.78 16.78 26.89
N PRO A 52 15.47 16.94 26.60
CA PRO A 52 14.69 15.82 26.11
C PRO A 52 15.22 15.52 24.71
N THR A 53 16.27 14.72 24.63
CA THR A 53 16.67 14.04 23.40
C THR A 53 15.54 13.05 23.13
N THR A 54 14.49 13.54 22.49
CA THR A 54 13.42 12.71 21.95
C THR A 54 14.12 11.69 21.05
N PRO A 55 14.10 10.39 21.38
CA PRO A 55 14.51 9.39 20.40
C PRO A 55 13.63 9.62 19.18
N LEU A 56 14.21 9.63 17.98
CA LEU A 56 13.46 9.62 16.74
C LEU A 56 12.64 8.33 16.74
N VAL A 57 11.44 8.39 17.32
CA VAL A 57 10.49 7.29 17.39
C VAL A 57 10.11 7.04 15.94
N SER A 58 10.80 6.10 15.30
CA SER A 58 10.23 5.45 14.12
C SER A 58 8.86 4.95 14.58
N PRO A 59 7.76 5.32 13.91
CA PRO A 59 6.44 4.85 14.30
C PRO A 59 6.40 3.34 14.11
N SER A 60 6.78 2.61 15.16
CA SER A 60 6.53 1.20 15.28
C SER A 60 5.04 1.10 15.55
N LEU A 61 4.27 0.66 14.56
CA LEU A 61 2.89 0.26 14.82
C LEU A 61 2.92 -0.76 15.95
N PRO A 62 2.05 -0.64 16.96
CA PRO A 62 1.85 -1.74 17.89
C PRO A 62 1.44 -2.98 17.08
N SER A 63 2.00 -4.15 17.40
CA SER A 63 1.80 -5.38 16.61
C SER A 63 0.32 -5.76 16.45
N SER A 64 -0.55 -5.34 17.37
CA SER A 64 -2.00 -5.55 17.29
C SER A 64 -2.70 -4.72 16.21
N CYS A 65 -2.09 -3.61 15.79
CA CYS A 65 -2.59 -2.72 14.74
C CYS A 65 -1.98 -3.01 13.38
N ASN A 66 -1.03 -3.94 13.29
CA ASN A 66 -0.33 -4.25 12.05
C ASN A 66 -0.95 -5.50 11.41
N TYR A 67 -1.48 -5.34 10.19
CA TYR A 67 -1.98 -6.45 9.38
C TYR A 67 -1.06 -6.69 8.19
N PHE A 68 -0.50 -7.89 8.08
CA PHE A 68 0.26 -8.32 6.92
C PHE A 68 -0.69 -8.69 5.77
N ALA A 69 -0.63 -7.93 4.68
CA ALA A 69 -1.48 -8.19 3.51
C ALA A 69 -0.80 -9.12 2.48
N GLY A 70 0.53 -9.17 2.46
CA GLY A 70 1.31 -10.01 1.55
C GLY A 70 2.46 -9.26 0.89
N ASN A 71 2.94 -9.76 -0.24
CA ASN A 71 3.93 -9.08 -1.07
C ASN A 71 3.30 -8.55 -2.36
N ALA A 72 3.54 -7.28 -2.67
CA ALA A 72 3.15 -6.65 -3.92
C ALA A 72 3.86 -7.29 -5.13
N VAL A 73 3.39 -7.00 -6.34
CA VAL A 73 4.02 -7.47 -7.59
C VAL A 73 5.52 -7.12 -7.65
N GLY A 74 5.90 -5.95 -7.13
CA GLY A 74 7.30 -5.51 -7.05
C GLY A 74 8.11 -6.12 -5.89
N GLY A 75 7.61 -7.17 -5.24
CA GLY A 75 8.27 -7.87 -4.12
C GLY A 75 8.26 -7.13 -2.79
N GLN A 76 7.71 -5.92 -2.74
CA GLN A 76 7.60 -5.14 -1.51
C GLN A 76 6.51 -5.70 -0.62
N THR A 77 6.80 -5.89 0.65
CA THR A 77 5.80 -6.30 1.62
C THR A 77 4.79 -5.18 1.87
N ILE A 78 3.50 -5.54 1.93
CA ILE A 78 2.42 -4.64 2.30
C ILE A 78 1.98 -4.94 3.73
N TYR A 79 1.99 -3.91 4.57
CA TYR A 79 1.32 -3.92 5.87
C TYR A 79 0.26 -2.84 5.93
N VAL A 80 -0.83 -3.08 6.65
CA VAL A 80 -1.89 -2.10 6.91
C VAL A 80 -1.88 -1.74 8.39
N ASP A 81 -1.95 -0.45 8.69
CA ASP A 81 -2.26 0.02 10.03
C ASP A 81 -3.77 -0.05 10.27
N VAL A 82 -4.26 -1.18 10.78
CA VAL A 82 -5.70 -1.36 10.99
C VAL A 82 -6.26 -0.39 12.04
N CYS A 83 -5.42 0.15 12.92
CA CYS A 83 -5.85 1.15 13.89
C CYS A 83 -5.97 2.55 13.29
N SER A 84 -5.42 2.77 12.10
CA SER A 84 -5.58 4.01 11.33
C SER A 84 -6.84 4.03 10.47
N ILE A 85 -7.52 2.88 10.30
CA ILE A 85 -8.72 2.78 9.45
C ILE A 85 -9.83 3.64 10.05
N ARG A 86 -10.30 4.62 9.28
CA ARG A 86 -11.36 5.56 9.67
C ARG A 86 -12.25 5.83 8.47
N SER A 87 -13.55 5.66 8.65
CA SER A 87 -14.53 6.12 7.65
C SER A 87 -14.59 7.65 7.70
N GLU A 88 -14.33 8.30 6.57
CA GLU A 88 -14.51 9.76 6.42
C GLU A 88 -15.83 10.08 5.72
N GLU A 89 -16.18 9.30 4.70
CA GLU A 89 -17.44 9.39 3.96
C GLU A 89 -18.06 7.99 3.83
N PRO A 90 -19.36 7.86 3.49
CA PRO A 90 -20.03 6.56 3.38
C PRO A 90 -19.34 5.59 2.41
N THR A 91 -18.62 6.12 1.43
CA THR A 91 -17.93 5.36 0.38
C THR A 91 -16.42 5.43 0.51
N ASN A 92 -15.88 6.24 1.44
CA ASN A 92 -14.46 6.54 1.52
C ASN A 92 -13.88 6.27 2.91
N ILE A 93 -12.89 5.37 2.95
CA ILE A 93 -12.21 4.93 4.16
C ILE A 93 -10.76 5.39 4.10
N ARG A 94 -10.34 6.26 5.02
CA ARG A 94 -8.93 6.57 5.22
C ARG A 94 -8.23 5.46 5.96
N PHE A 95 -6.98 5.22 5.57
CA PHE A 95 -6.10 4.26 6.20
C PHE A 95 -4.64 4.60 5.91
N ILE A 96 -3.74 3.97 6.64
CA ILE A 96 -2.30 4.01 6.41
C ILE A 96 -1.86 2.59 6.03
N TYR A 97 -1.04 2.49 5.00
CA TYR A 97 -0.37 1.25 4.64
C TYR A 97 1.13 1.49 4.48
N TYR A 98 1.89 0.40 4.49
CA TYR A 98 3.33 0.42 4.36
C TYR A 98 3.75 -0.41 3.16
N LEU A 99 4.52 0.19 2.24
CA LEU A 99 5.22 -0.51 1.17
C LEU A 99 6.67 -0.71 1.59
N GLY A 100 6.98 -1.92 2.06
CA GLY A 100 8.24 -2.19 2.76
C GLY A 100 8.32 -1.36 4.04
N ARG A 101 9.14 -0.30 4.02
CA ARG A 101 9.32 0.64 5.15
C ARG A 101 8.66 2.00 4.90
N GLU A 102 8.13 2.23 3.71
CA GLU A 102 7.54 3.50 3.34
C GLU A 102 6.11 3.58 3.86
N ARG A 103 5.81 4.59 4.66
CA ARG A 103 4.45 4.87 5.15
C ARG A 103 3.70 5.67 4.10
N VAL A 104 2.57 5.16 3.64
CA VAL A 104 1.71 5.81 2.66
C VAL A 104 0.32 6.00 3.26
N GLU A 105 -0.23 7.20 3.09
CA GLU A 105 -1.62 7.47 3.43
C GLU A 105 -2.51 7.14 2.24
N GLY A 106 -3.62 6.44 2.52
CA GLY A 106 -4.52 5.92 1.53
C GLY A 106 -5.98 6.25 1.84
N SER A 107 -6.76 6.31 0.78
CA SER A 107 -8.21 6.50 0.83
C SER A 107 -8.85 5.45 -0.07
N ALA A 108 -9.50 4.47 0.53
CA ALA A 108 -10.14 3.36 -0.17
C ALA A 108 -11.56 3.74 -0.56
N ASN A 109 -11.90 3.50 -1.83
CA ASN A 109 -13.26 3.44 -2.30
C ASN A 109 -13.67 1.98 -2.39
N CYS A 110 -14.40 1.52 -1.37
CA CYS A 110 -14.79 0.12 -1.24
C CYS A 110 -15.80 -0.34 -2.30
N PRO A 111 -16.82 0.46 -2.68
CA PRO A 111 -17.70 0.12 -3.79
C PRO A 111 -16.97 -0.12 -5.12
N ASP A 112 -15.98 0.72 -5.44
CA ASP A 112 -15.22 0.63 -6.69
C ASP A 112 -13.94 -0.23 -6.58
N PHE A 113 -13.69 -0.79 -5.39
CA PHE A 113 -12.55 -1.64 -5.04
C PHE A 113 -11.20 -1.08 -5.53
N ASN A 114 -10.98 0.21 -5.27
CA ASN A 114 -9.76 0.94 -5.60
C ASN A 114 -9.34 1.83 -4.42
N TRP A 115 -8.13 2.38 -4.47
CA TRP A 115 -7.70 3.39 -3.49
C TRP A 115 -6.87 4.49 -4.12
N ILE A 116 -6.82 5.62 -3.44
CA ILE A 116 -5.98 6.76 -3.77
C ILE A 116 -4.84 6.82 -2.77
N SER A 117 -3.59 6.98 -3.21
CA SER A 117 -2.44 7.26 -2.34
C SER A 117 -2.15 8.76 -2.26
N TYR A 118 -1.74 9.24 -1.09
CA TYR A 118 -1.35 10.63 -0.86
C TYR A 118 0.11 10.75 -0.41
N PRO A 119 0.79 11.85 -0.79
CA PRO A 119 0.25 13.07 -1.42
C PRO A 119 0.10 13.03 -2.96
N GLU A 120 0.51 11.95 -3.64
CA GLU A 120 0.59 11.88 -5.10
C GLU A 120 -0.79 11.86 -5.80
N ALA A 121 -1.86 11.62 -5.04
CA ALA A 121 -3.24 11.48 -5.52
C ALA A 121 -3.39 10.43 -6.65
N GLN A 122 -2.60 9.36 -6.59
CA GLN A 122 -2.63 8.31 -7.60
C GLN A 122 -3.71 7.29 -7.27
N VAL A 123 -4.59 7.02 -8.24
CA VAL A 123 -5.60 5.95 -8.16
C VAL A 123 -4.95 4.61 -8.50
N HIS A 124 -5.18 3.62 -7.65
CA HIS A 124 -4.66 2.26 -7.78
C HIS A 124 -5.80 1.25 -7.73
N THR A 125 -5.68 0.20 -8.52
CA THR A 125 -6.53 -1.00 -8.44
C THR A 125 -5.66 -2.18 -8.01
N PRO A 126 -6.19 -3.19 -7.32
CA PRO A 126 -5.42 -4.38 -6.96
C PRO A 126 -4.74 -5.00 -8.17
N GLN A 127 -3.44 -5.29 -8.06
CA GLN A 127 -2.62 -5.96 -9.10
C GLN A 127 -2.00 -7.26 -8.59
N SER A 128 -2.12 -7.54 -7.29
CA SER A 128 -1.73 -8.80 -6.67
C SER A 128 -2.67 -9.16 -5.53
N GLU A 129 -2.60 -10.42 -5.10
CA GLU A 129 -3.28 -10.91 -3.89
C GLU A 129 -3.00 -10.02 -2.67
N ALA A 130 -1.79 -9.48 -2.55
CA ALA A 130 -1.46 -8.60 -1.43
C ALA A 130 -2.25 -7.29 -1.44
N THR A 131 -2.39 -6.64 -2.60
CA THR A 131 -3.20 -5.41 -2.73
C THR A 131 -4.70 -5.69 -2.61
N GLU A 132 -5.14 -6.89 -2.99
CA GLU A 132 -6.52 -7.34 -2.81
C GLU A 132 -6.82 -7.58 -1.32
N ASN A 133 -5.95 -8.31 -0.61
CA ASN A 133 -6.04 -8.53 0.84
C ASN A 133 -5.99 -7.22 1.62
N MET A 134 -5.16 -6.27 1.19
CA MET A 134 -5.11 -4.93 1.76
C MET A 134 -6.48 -4.24 1.70
N LEU A 135 -7.08 -4.15 0.51
CA LEU A 135 -8.40 -3.52 0.36
C LEU A 135 -9.50 -4.28 1.09
N ASN A 136 -9.49 -5.62 1.01
CA ASN A 136 -10.43 -6.45 1.75
C ASN A 136 -10.37 -6.14 3.26
N LYS A 137 -9.17 -5.99 3.82
CA LYS A 137 -9.02 -5.67 5.24
C LYS A 137 -9.52 -4.27 5.57
N VAL A 138 -9.23 -3.28 4.72
CA VAL A 138 -9.67 -1.89 4.92
C VAL A 138 -11.19 -1.76 4.82
N CYS A 139 -11.81 -2.42 3.84
CA CYS A 139 -13.24 -2.36 3.57
C CYS A 139 -14.11 -3.20 4.53
N GLN A 140 -13.50 -4.00 5.39
CA GLN A 140 -14.16 -4.73 6.48
C GLN A 140 -14.09 -3.99 7.82
N GLY A 141 -13.38 -2.85 7.88
CA GLY A 141 -13.08 -2.10 9.10
C GLY A 141 -14.20 -1.19 9.58
#